data_AF-A0A350H646-F1
#
_entry.id   AF-A0A350H646-F1
#
_cell.length_a   1.000
_cell.length_b   1.000
_cell.length_c   1.000
_cell.angle_alpha   90.00
_cell.angle_beta   90.00
_cell.angle_gamma   90.00
#
_symmetry.space_group_name_H-M   'P 1'
#
loop_
_entity.id
_entity.type
_entity.pdbx_description
1 polymer ?
#
loop_
_entity_poly.entity_id
_entity_poly.type
_entity_poly.pdbx_seq_one_letter_code
_entity_poly.pdbx_strand_id
1 'polypeptide(L)'
;EVGIKDYTLFISTTKDTQALYKSAGSFDGDEYAIDVCCPNIAIPDCSPKGTTIMILTKSYTKDVWANISEEDYVRTKEKVASEIIDRLESIMGFNVREHIEEIEIASPVTFARYMQSPQGSVYGYVSERWDGMSSRMLSAGSERTVPGLFFVGAHGEMLSGFLPTYTSGNRVGYQVLGYVMGGGA
;
A
#
# COMPACT_ATOMS: atom_id res chain seq x y z
N GLU A 1 27.32 -4.64 -2.31
CA GLU A 1 26.07 -5.25 -2.81
C GLU A 1 25.43 -6.02 -1.66
N VAL A 2 24.17 -5.72 -1.36
CA VAL A 2 23.48 -6.04 -0.09
C VAL A 2 23.02 -7.52 -0.01
N GLY A 3 23.51 -8.37 -0.92
CA GLY A 3 23.27 -9.83 -0.91
C GLY A 3 21.86 -10.28 -1.32
N ILE A 4 20.91 -9.36 -1.48
CA ILE A 4 19.56 -9.63 -1.98
C ILE A 4 19.61 -9.85 -3.50
N LYS A 5 19.06 -10.98 -3.97
CA LYS A 5 19.04 -11.37 -5.39
C LYS A 5 17.66 -11.38 -6.01
N ASP A 6 16.62 -11.28 -5.20
CA ASP A 6 15.23 -11.28 -5.63
C ASP A 6 14.69 -9.84 -5.64
N TYR A 7 13.82 -9.55 -6.61
CA TYR A 7 13.20 -8.23 -6.73
C TYR A 7 12.32 -7.89 -5.51
N THR A 8 11.61 -8.89 -4.98
CA THR A 8 10.73 -8.76 -3.82
C THR A 8 10.93 -9.92 -2.86
N LEU A 9 11.06 -9.62 -1.58
CA LEU A 9 11.11 -10.58 -0.48
C LEU A 9 10.01 -10.28 0.53
N PHE A 10 9.21 -11.29 0.85
CA PHE A 10 8.24 -11.22 1.93
C PHE A 10 8.81 -11.88 3.18
N ILE A 11 8.95 -11.09 4.23
CA ILE A 11 9.54 -11.51 5.48
C ILE A 11 8.46 -11.51 6.55
N SER A 12 8.13 -12.66 7.12
CA SER A 12 7.14 -12.77 8.18
C SER A 12 7.67 -13.51 9.41
N THR A 13 7.17 -13.13 10.59
CA THR A 13 7.43 -13.80 11.88
C THR A 13 6.82 -15.20 11.94
N THR A 14 5.67 -15.39 11.29
CA THR A 14 4.89 -16.63 11.28
C THR A 14 4.33 -16.93 9.90
N LYS A 15 3.89 -18.17 9.69
CA LYS A 15 3.11 -18.60 8.51
C LYS A 15 1.61 -18.49 8.74
N ASP A 16 1.17 -18.23 9.98
CA ASP A 16 -0.24 -18.01 10.29
C ASP A 16 -0.70 -16.62 9.84
N THR A 17 -1.38 -16.59 8.70
CA THR A 17 -1.90 -15.36 8.10
C THR A 17 -2.98 -14.68 8.94
N GLN A 18 -3.73 -15.42 9.77
CA GLN A 18 -4.70 -14.80 10.68
C GLN A 18 -4.03 -14.12 11.85
N ALA A 19 -2.96 -14.72 12.39
CA ALA A 19 -2.16 -14.12 13.44
C ALA A 19 -1.48 -12.83 12.96
N LEU A 20 -0.91 -12.84 11.74
CA LEU A 20 -0.37 -11.64 11.08
C LEU A 20 -1.44 -10.55 10.92
N TYR A 21 -2.62 -10.91 10.40
CA TYR A 21 -3.71 -9.95 10.18
C TYR A 21 -4.18 -9.28 11.48
N LYS A 22 -4.32 -10.06 12.56
CA LYS A 22 -4.73 -9.55 13.87
C LYS A 22 -3.66 -8.63 14.48
N SER A 23 -2.40 -9.03 14.42
CA SER A 23 -1.28 -8.29 15.00
C SER A 23 -1.01 -6.97 14.26
N ALA A 24 -1.22 -6.95 12.94
CA ALA A 24 -1.16 -5.73 12.12
C ALA A 24 -2.23 -4.67 12.47
N GLY A 25 -3.14 -4.96 13.40
CA GLY A 25 -4.09 -3.99 13.94
C GLY A 25 -3.52 -3.10 15.05
N SER A 26 -2.22 -3.20 15.37
CA SER A 26 -1.52 -2.42 16.39
C SER A 26 -0.09 -2.08 15.95
N PHE A 27 0.53 -1.08 16.58
CA PHE A 27 1.98 -0.85 16.45
C PHE A 27 2.77 -2.00 17.06
N ASP A 28 2.37 -2.43 18.26
CA ASP A 28 3.06 -3.39 19.10
C ASP A 28 2.54 -4.83 18.90
N GLY A 29 2.09 -5.17 17.69
CA GLY A 29 1.67 -6.54 17.37
C GLY A 29 2.85 -7.51 17.42
N ASP A 30 2.66 -8.66 18.08
CA ASP A 30 3.71 -9.69 18.24
C ASP A 30 4.15 -10.28 16.89
N GLU A 31 3.20 -10.43 15.97
CA GLU A 31 3.43 -10.97 14.64
C GLU A 31 3.38 -9.86 13.58
N TYR A 32 4.25 -9.92 12.58
CA TYR A 32 4.23 -8.95 11.49
C TYR A 32 4.85 -9.52 10.21
N ALA A 33 4.53 -8.85 9.11
CA ALA A 33 5.13 -9.08 7.81
C ALA A 33 5.70 -7.76 7.27
N ILE A 34 6.87 -7.85 6.65
CA ILE A 34 7.55 -6.76 5.96
C ILE A 34 7.77 -7.22 4.52
N ASP A 35 7.46 -6.33 3.60
CA ASP A 35 7.81 -6.47 2.19
C ASP A 35 9.10 -5.68 1.92
N VAL A 36 10.05 -6.32 1.25
CA VAL A 36 11.34 -5.73 0.87
C VAL A 36 11.44 -5.76 -0.65
N CYS A 37 11.49 -4.60 -1.28
CA CYS A 37 11.64 -4.49 -2.72
C CYS A 37 12.99 -3.86 -3.07
N CYS A 38 13.70 -4.47 -4.02
CA CYS A 38 14.99 -4.03 -4.54
C CYS A 38 14.86 -3.76 -6.05
N PRO A 39 14.48 -2.54 -6.47
CA PRO A 39 14.23 -2.22 -7.87
C PRO A 39 15.44 -2.47 -8.79
N ASN A 40 16.66 -2.37 -8.25
CA ASN A 40 17.90 -2.62 -8.99
C ASN A 40 17.98 -4.03 -9.60
N ILE A 41 17.24 -5.01 -9.07
CA ILE A 41 17.20 -6.37 -9.66
C ILE A 41 16.49 -6.35 -11.03
N ALA A 42 15.46 -5.51 -11.19
CA ALA A 42 14.73 -5.36 -12.44
C ALA A 42 15.33 -4.26 -13.35
N ILE A 43 15.85 -3.19 -12.73
CA ILE A 43 16.39 -2.00 -13.42
C ILE A 43 17.76 -1.68 -12.81
N PRO A 44 18.85 -2.32 -13.27
CA PRO A 44 20.17 -2.25 -12.62
C PRO A 44 20.73 -0.84 -12.44
N ASP A 45 20.39 0.08 -13.35
CA ASP A 45 20.88 1.45 -13.43
C ASP A 45 19.95 2.49 -12.78
N CYS A 46 18.91 2.07 -12.05
CA CYS A 46 18.05 3.01 -11.31
C CYS A 46 18.73 3.66 -10.09
N SER A 47 19.95 3.22 -9.74
CA SER A 47 20.81 3.86 -8.75
C SER A 47 22.26 3.90 -9.24
N PRO A 48 23.14 4.75 -8.67
CA PRO A 48 24.56 4.76 -8.98
C PRO A 48 25.24 3.38 -8.88
N LYS A 49 26.37 3.21 -9.58
CA LYS A 49 27.11 1.95 -9.54
C LYS A 49 27.60 1.65 -8.13
N GLY A 50 27.26 0.47 -7.61
CA GLY A 50 27.66 0.00 -6.30
C GLY A 50 26.65 0.30 -5.18
N THR A 51 25.59 1.06 -5.48
CA THR A 51 24.48 1.35 -4.55
C THR A 51 23.26 0.50 -4.88
N THR A 52 22.24 0.54 -4.03
CA THR A 52 20.92 -0.05 -4.28
C THR A 52 19.83 0.84 -3.68
N ILE A 53 18.69 0.90 -4.35
CA ILE A 53 17.44 1.38 -3.75
C ILE A 53 16.79 0.19 -3.05
N MET A 54 16.31 0.41 -1.83
CA MET A 54 15.58 -0.58 -1.05
C MET A 54 14.32 0.05 -0.49
N ILE A 55 13.19 -0.59 -0.72
CA ILE A 55 11.88 -0.14 -0.26
C ILE A 55 11.39 -1.16 0.77
N LEU A 56 11.14 -0.68 1.99
CA LEU A 56 10.66 -1.50 3.10
C LEU A 56 9.23 -1.09 3.44
N THR A 57 8.29 -2.03 3.37
CA THR A 57 6.87 -1.76 3.59
C THR A 57 6.33 -2.62 4.72
N LYS A 58 5.72 -1.97 5.72
CA LYS A 58 4.91 -2.60 6.78
C LYS A 58 3.47 -2.13 6.63
N SER A 59 2.53 -3.08 6.64
CA SER A 59 1.10 -2.81 6.46
C SER A 59 0.35 -2.94 7.78
N TYR A 60 -0.70 -2.12 7.94
CA TYR A 60 -1.61 -2.16 9.09
C TYR A 60 -3.03 -2.49 8.63
N THR A 61 -3.78 -3.25 9.45
CA THR A 61 -5.17 -3.64 9.17
C THR A 61 -6.19 -2.72 9.84
N LYS A 62 -5.73 -1.79 10.68
CA LYS A 62 -6.51 -0.75 11.34
C LYS A 62 -5.82 0.60 11.21
N ASP A 63 -6.57 1.65 11.48
CA ASP A 63 -6.04 3.02 11.57
C ASP A 63 -5.27 3.24 12.88
N VAL A 64 -4.09 2.62 12.97
CA VAL A 64 -3.22 2.72 14.16
C VAL A 64 -2.61 4.12 14.30
N TRP A 65 -2.62 4.93 13.24
CA TRP A 65 -2.03 6.27 13.21
C TRP A 65 -3.00 7.38 13.64
N ALA A 66 -4.30 7.07 13.78
CA ALA A 66 -5.36 8.04 14.06
C ALA A 66 -5.12 8.95 15.28
N ASN A 67 -4.50 8.42 16.33
CA ASN A 67 -4.40 9.09 17.63
C ASN A 67 -2.98 9.59 17.94
N ILE A 68 -2.11 9.72 16.94
CA ILE A 68 -0.76 10.25 17.13
C ILE A 68 -0.82 11.78 17.12
N SER A 69 -0.31 12.42 18.16
CA SER A 69 -0.19 13.88 18.21
C SER A 69 0.83 14.38 17.18
N GLU A 70 0.70 15.64 16.75
CA GLU A 70 1.66 16.27 15.84
C GLU A 70 3.09 16.26 16.43
N GLU A 71 3.20 16.46 17.74
CA GLU A 71 4.45 16.45 18.50
C GLU A 71 5.14 15.08 18.48
N ASP A 72 4.35 14.00 18.57
CA ASP A 72 4.87 12.62 18.59
C ASP A 72 4.99 12.00 17.19
N TYR A 73 4.47 12.66 16.15
CA TYR A 73 4.40 12.10 14.80
C TYR A 73 5.77 11.71 14.24
N VAL A 74 6.73 12.63 14.28
CA VAL A 74 8.08 12.41 13.74
C VAL A 74 8.76 11.28 14.51
N ARG A 75 8.74 11.33 15.84
CA ARG A 75 9.33 10.30 16.71
C ARG A 75 8.72 8.92 16.46
N THR A 76 7.40 8.83 16.33
CA THR A 76 6.71 7.56 16.07
C THR A 76 7.07 7.01 14.69
N LYS A 77 7.16 7.88 13.68
CA LYS A 77 7.54 7.53 12.32
C LYS A 77 8.97 6.99 12.24
N GLU A 78 9.91 7.64 12.93
CA GLU A 78 11.30 7.18 13.03
C GLU A 78 11.42 5.87 13.82
N LYS A 79 10.67 5.71 14.92
CA LYS A 79 10.62 4.47 15.70
C LYS A 79 10.21 3.29 14.80
N VAL A 80 9.11 3.43 14.06
CA VAL A 80 8.61 2.36 13.17
C VAL A 80 9.62 2.03 12.07
N ALA A 81 10.26 3.03 11.46
CA ALA A 81 11.31 2.79 10.46
C ALA A 81 12.51 2.04 11.06
N SER A 82 12.93 2.43 12.27
CA SER A 82 14.01 1.73 12.99
C SER A 82 13.66 0.27 13.26
N GLU A 83 12.45 -0.03 13.73
CA GLU A 83 11.99 -1.39 13.99
C GLU A 83 12.01 -2.27 12.73
N ILE A 84 11.60 -1.70 11.58
CA ILE A 84 11.62 -2.41 10.30
C ILE A 84 13.07 -2.72 9.87
N ILE A 85 13.99 -1.77 10.05
CA ILE A 85 15.43 -1.97 9.74
C ILE A 85 16.05 -3.01 10.67
N ASP A 86 15.88 -2.87 11.99
CA ASP A 86 16.44 -3.79 12.99
C ASP A 86 15.99 -5.24 12.70
N ARG A 87 14.74 -5.38 12.25
CA ARG A 87 14.21 -6.68 11.86
C ARG A 87 14.83 -7.22 10.59
N LEU A 88 14.93 -6.39 9.54
CA LEU A 88 15.59 -6.78 8.30
C LEU A 88 17.00 -7.30 8.59
N GLU A 89 17.77 -6.57 9.39
CA GLU A 89 19.13 -6.94 9.80
C GLU A 89 19.17 -8.27 10.56
N SER A 90 18.24 -8.49 11.50
CA SER A 90 18.17 -9.74 12.27
C SER A 90 17.94 -10.99 11.41
N ILE A 91 17.33 -10.82 10.24
CA ILE A 91 17.00 -11.93 9.33
C ILE A 91 18.06 -12.10 8.27
N MET A 92 18.56 -10.99 7.73
CA MET A 92 19.58 -11.00 6.69
C MET A 92 20.99 -11.26 7.24
N GLY A 93 21.22 -11.04 8.53
CA GLY A 93 22.50 -11.30 9.19
C GLY A 93 23.60 -10.30 8.84
N PHE A 94 23.26 -9.12 8.32
CA PHE A 94 24.20 -8.02 8.08
C PHE A 94 23.57 -6.68 8.51
N ASN A 95 24.42 -5.71 8.82
CA ASN A 95 24.02 -4.37 9.23
C ASN A 95 23.71 -3.52 7.99
N VAL A 96 22.43 -3.29 7.73
CA VAL A 96 21.92 -2.44 6.64
C VAL A 96 22.13 -0.97 7.00
N ARG A 97 21.95 -0.61 8.27
CA ARG A 97 21.91 0.75 8.78
C ARG A 97 23.22 1.52 8.54
N GLU A 98 24.36 0.85 8.65
CA GLU A 98 25.68 1.43 8.35
C GLU A 98 25.90 1.75 6.86
N HIS A 99 25.05 1.22 5.97
CA HIS A 99 25.12 1.42 4.53
C HIS A 99 24.02 2.34 4.00
N ILE A 100 23.21 2.94 4.87
CA ILE A 100 22.17 3.89 4.47
C ILE A 100 22.82 5.26 4.24
N GLU A 101 22.89 5.69 2.99
CA GLU A 101 23.31 7.05 2.61
C GLU A 101 22.17 8.07 2.74
N GLU A 102 20.94 7.64 2.40
CA GLU A 102 19.72 8.44 2.44
C GLU A 102 18.53 7.56 2.85
N ILE A 103 17.62 8.11 3.66
CA ILE A 103 16.36 7.45 4.04
C ILE A 103 15.19 8.43 3.95
N GLU A 104 14.18 8.04 3.18
CA GLU A 104 12.87 8.66 3.22
C GLU A 104 11.90 7.73 3.96
N ILE A 105 11.15 8.28 4.91
CA ILE A 105 10.11 7.54 5.61
C ILE A 105 8.77 8.12 5.18
N ALA A 106 7.79 7.27 4.86
CA ALA A 106 6.40 7.64 4.63
C ALA A 106 5.49 6.85 5.58
N SER A 107 4.40 7.47 6.04
CA SER A 107 3.39 6.79 6.87
C SER A 107 1.99 6.98 6.27
N PRO A 108 0.96 6.28 6.78
CA PRO A 108 -0.42 6.51 6.35
C PRO A 108 -0.83 7.99 6.37
N VAL A 109 -0.37 8.78 7.35
CA VAL A 109 -0.61 10.23 7.38
C VAL A 109 0.01 10.96 6.18
N THR A 110 1.18 10.52 5.71
CA THR A 110 1.81 11.05 4.49
C THR A 110 0.92 10.79 3.27
N PHE A 111 0.41 9.56 3.13
CA PHE A 111 -0.48 9.20 2.02
C PHE A 111 -1.83 9.93 2.09
N ALA A 112 -2.41 10.08 3.29
CA ALA A 112 -3.63 10.85 3.48
C ALA A 112 -3.45 12.31 3.05
N ARG A 113 -2.29 12.91 3.33
CA ARG A 113 -1.98 14.29 2.94
C ARG A 113 -1.83 14.46 1.43
N TYR A 114 -1.05 13.58 0.78
CA TYR A 114 -0.67 13.78 -0.63
C TYR A 114 -1.60 13.10 -1.63
N MET A 115 -2.15 11.94 -1.29
CA MET A 115 -3.07 11.20 -2.16
C MET A 115 -4.55 11.46 -1.82
N GLN A 116 -4.82 12.17 -0.71
CA GLN A 116 -6.17 12.39 -0.20
C GLN A 116 -6.95 11.08 0.02
N SER A 117 -6.23 9.97 0.24
CA SER A 117 -6.87 8.69 0.54
C SER A 117 -7.35 8.66 1.98
N PRO A 118 -8.59 8.21 2.24
CA PRO A 118 -9.08 8.05 3.61
C PRO A 118 -8.13 7.19 4.43
N GLN A 119 -7.77 7.67 5.62
CA GLN A 119 -6.86 7.00 6.56
C GLN A 119 -5.46 6.68 5.98
N GLY A 120 -5.10 7.27 4.83
CA GLY A 120 -3.86 6.95 4.15
C GLY A 120 -3.84 5.58 3.48
N SER A 121 -5.01 4.96 3.23
CA SER A 121 -5.07 3.66 2.54
C SER A 121 -4.46 3.75 1.15
N VAL A 122 -3.55 2.84 0.85
CA VAL A 122 -2.93 2.69 -0.48
C VAL A 122 -3.64 1.63 -1.34
N TYR A 123 -4.51 0.81 -0.73
CA TYR A 123 -5.21 -0.32 -1.37
C TYR A 123 -6.73 -0.18 -1.36
N GLY A 124 -7.25 1.04 -1.31
CA GLY A 124 -8.69 1.27 -1.35
C GLY A 124 -9.41 0.71 -0.12
N TYR A 125 -10.67 0.32 -0.30
CA TYR A 125 -11.44 -0.36 0.74
C TYR A 125 -11.04 -1.83 0.85
N VAL A 126 -10.93 -2.31 2.08
CA VAL A 126 -10.81 -3.75 2.33
C VAL A 126 -12.02 -4.46 1.74
N SER A 127 -11.78 -5.59 1.08
CA SER A 127 -12.83 -6.46 0.57
C SER A 127 -13.01 -7.62 1.54
N GLU A 128 -14.25 -7.80 2.00
CA GLU A 128 -14.71 -9.01 2.66
C GLU A 128 -15.31 -10.00 1.65
N ARG A 129 -15.77 -11.15 2.17
CA ARG A 129 -16.33 -12.22 1.34
C ARG A 129 -17.61 -11.83 0.62
N TRP A 130 -18.39 -10.91 1.19
CA TRP A 130 -19.72 -10.54 0.68
C TRP A 130 -19.66 -9.37 -0.32
N ASP A 131 -18.68 -8.47 -0.17
CA ASP A 131 -18.45 -7.28 -1.01
C ASP A 131 -17.21 -7.42 -1.91
N GLY A 132 -16.89 -8.64 -2.33
CA GLY A 132 -15.86 -8.93 -3.31
C GLY A 132 -16.07 -8.19 -4.65
N MET A 133 -15.03 -8.19 -5.49
CA MET A 133 -15.04 -7.57 -6.82
C MET A 133 -16.29 -7.93 -7.63
N SER A 134 -16.67 -9.21 -7.69
CA SER A 134 -17.85 -9.65 -8.43
C SER A 134 -19.15 -9.05 -7.90
N SER A 135 -19.34 -9.01 -6.57
CA SER A 135 -20.53 -8.42 -5.95
C SER A 135 -20.62 -6.92 -6.23
N ARG A 136 -19.50 -6.20 -6.11
CA ARG A 136 -19.41 -4.77 -6.40
C ARG A 136 -19.70 -4.48 -7.86
N MET A 137 -19.14 -5.26 -8.79
CA MET A 137 -19.39 -5.09 -10.23
C MET A 137 -20.85 -5.34 -10.62
N LEU A 138 -21.52 -6.34 -10.02
CA LEU A 138 -22.95 -6.61 -10.26
C LEU A 138 -23.84 -5.48 -9.73
N SER A 139 -23.46 -4.86 -8.61
CA SER A 139 -24.21 -3.80 -7.95
C SER A 139 -23.91 -2.40 -8.50
N ALA A 140 -22.80 -2.23 -9.21
CA ALA A 140 -22.30 -0.94 -9.67
C ALA A 140 -23.29 -0.14 -10.56
N GLY A 141 -24.20 -0.83 -11.26
CA GLY A 141 -25.25 -0.16 -12.03
C GLY A 141 -26.30 0.50 -11.14
N SER A 142 -26.76 -0.22 -10.10
CA SER A 142 -27.75 0.27 -9.15
C SER A 142 -27.22 1.33 -8.19
N GLU A 143 -25.92 1.39 -7.97
CA GLU A 143 -25.28 2.36 -7.06
C GLU A 143 -25.04 3.74 -7.70
N ARG A 144 -25.29 3.89 -9.00
CA ARG A 144 -25.18 5.17 -9.71
C ARG A 144 -26.46 5.97 -9.56
N THR A 145 -26.58 6.64 -8.42
CA THR A 145 -27.78 7.40 -8.05
C THR A 145 -27.77 8.85 -8.53
N VAL A 146 -26.59 9.38 -8.89
CA VAL A 146 -26.41 10.76 -9.36
C VAL A 146 -26.10 10.77 -10.86
N PRO A 147 -26.98 11.31 -11.71
CA PRO A 147 -26.71 11.43 -13.15
C PRO A 147 -25.42 12.22 -13.43
N GLY A 148 -24.63 11.74 -14.38
CA GLY A 148 -23.38 12.38 -14.78
C GLY A 148 -22.20 12.20 -13.82
N LEU A 149 -22.40 11.56 -12.65
CA LEU A 149 -21.33 11.26 -11.70
C LEU A 149 -20.83 9.82 -11.87
N PHE A 150 -19.52 9.67 -12.07
CA PHE A 150 -18.86 8.38 -12.21
C PHE A 150 -17.65 8.29 -11.29
N PHE A 151 -17.41 7.11 -10.74
CA PHE A 151 -16.28 6.83 -9.86
C PHE A 151 -15.27 5.90 -10.56
N VAL A 152 -13.99 6.18 -10.36
CA VAL A 152 -12.86 5.42 -10.90
C VAL A 152 -11.82 5.22 -9.81
N GLY A 153 -11.06 4.13 -9.91
CA GLY A 153 -9.87 3.90 -9.09
C GLY A 153 -10.04 2.84 -8.01
N ALA A 154 -9.05 2.77 -7.12
CA ALA A 154 -8.90 1.69 -6.13
C ALA A 154 -10.05 1.59 -5.11
N HIS A 155 -10.80 2.67 -4.90
CA HIS A 155 -11.97 2.71 -4.01
C HIS A 155 -13.29 2.34 -4.72
N GLY A 156 -13.22 1.99 -6.01
CA GLY A 156 -14.38 1.67 -6.82
C GLY A 156 -14.73 0.17 -6.84
N GLU A 157 -15.52 -0.18 -7.85
CA GLU A 157 -16.08 -1.51 -8.07
C GLU A 157 -15.04 -2.61 -8.34
N MET A 158 -13.87 -2.27 -8.88
CA MET A 158 -12.83 -3.24 -9.25
C MET A 158 -11.71 -3.40 -8.21
N LEU A 159 -11.90 -2.86 -6.99
CA LEU A 159 -10.89 -2.90 -5.93
C LEU A 159 -9.55 -2.27 -6.36
N SER A 160 -8.49 -2.57 -5.61
CA SER A 160 -7.19 -1.91 -5.71
C SER A 160 -6.15 -2.70 -6.52
N GLY A 161 -5.05 -2.01 -6.81
CA GLY A 161 -3.95 -2.51 -7.64
C GLY A 161 -3.86 -1.76 -8.96
N PHE A 162 -2.68 -1.86 -9.58
CA PHE A 162 -2.40 -1.18 -10.85
C PHE A 162 -3.36 -1.60 -11.96
N LEU A 163 -3.48 -2.91 -12.23
CA LEU A 163 -4.32 -3.43 -13.31
C LEU A 163 -5.81 -3.14 -13.10
N PRO A 164 -6.41 -3.36 -11.91
CA PRO A 164 -7.83 -3.05 -11.70
C PRO A 164 -8.13 -1.56 -11.81
N THR A 165 -7.26 -0.70 -11.27
CA THR A 165 -7.41 0.77 -11.36
C THR A 165 -7.32 1.25 -12.80
N TYR A 166 -6.35 0.75 -13.57
CA TYR A 166 -6.20 1.07 -14.99
C TYR A 166 -7.43 0.63 -15.81
N THR A 167 -7.87 -0.61 -15.59
CA THR A 167 -9.05 -1.17 -16.26
C THR A 167 -10.32 -0.41 -15.88
N SER A 168 -10.41 0.06 -14.63
CA SER A 168 -11.52 0.89 -14.14
C SER A 168 -11.60 2.20 -14.91
N GLY A 169 -10.46 2.85 -15.15
CA GLY A 169 -10.41 4.07 -15.97
C GLY A 169 -10.94 3.87 -17.37
N ASN A 170 -10.48 2.82 -18.06
CA ASN A 170 -10.96 2.51 -19.41
C ASN A 170 -12.47 2.21 -19.44
N ARG A 171 -12.97 1.39 -18.50
CA ARG A 171 -14.39 1.03 -18.42
C ARG A 171 -15.27 2.25 -18.15
N VAL A 172 -14.90 3.07 -17.16
CA VAL A 172 -15.65 4.29 -16.82
C VAL A 172 -15.63 5.28 -17.99
N GLY A 173 -14.52 5.37 -18.73
CA GLY A 173 -14.45 6.17 -19.96
C GLY A 173 -15.53 5.80 -20.99
N TYR A 174 -15.74 4.50 -21.26
CA TYR A 174 -16.83 4.06 -22.14
C TYR A 174 -18.22 4.36 -21.59
N GLN A 175 -18.39 4.32 -20.27
CA GLN A 175 -19.68 4.64 -19.63
C GLN A 175 -19.99 6.13 -19.72
N VAL A 176 -18.99 6.99 -19.51
CA VAL A 176 -19.10 8.44 -19.72
C VAL A 176 -19.43 8.72 -21.19
N LEU A 177 -18.74 8.08 -22.13
CA LEU A 177 -19.03 8.23 -23.56
C LEU A 177 -20.48 7.86 -23.88
N GLY A 178 -20.96 6.72 -23.38
CA GLY A 178 -22.34 6.28 -23.55
C GLY A 178 -23.35 7.26 -22.95
N TYR A 179 -23.07 7.80 -21.76
CA TYR A 179 -23.93 8.80 -21.10
C TYR A 179 -24.02 10.11 -21.91
N VAL A 180 -22.88 10.63 -22.38
CA VAL A 180 -22.83 11.85 -23.18
C VAL A 180 -23.53 11.66 -24.53
N MET A 181 -23.28 10.55 -25.22
CA MET A 181 -23.95 10.23 -26.50
C MET A 181 -25.45 9.98 -26.32
N GLY A 182 -25.88 9.53 -25.13
CA GLY A 182 -27.27 9.30 -24.77
C GLY A 182 -28.07 10.57 -24.42
N GLY A 183 -27.46 11.76 -24.49
CA GLY A 183 -28.13 13.04 -24.25
C GLY A 183 -27.87 13.66 -22.86
N GLY A 184 -27.10 13.00 -22.00
CA GLY A 184 -26.51 13.62 -20.79
C GLY A 184 -27.50 14.20 -19.78
N ALA A 185 -28.72 13.68 -19.71
CA ALA A 185 -29.75 14.05 -18.75
C ALA A 185 -30.03 12.91 -17.77
#